data_AF-A0A6A5ZYT8-F1
#
_entry.id   AF-A0A6A5ZYT8-F1
#
_cell.length_a   1.000
_cell.length_b   1.000
_cell.length_c   1.000
_cell.angle_alpha   90.00
_cell.angle_beta   90.00
_cell.angle_gamma   90.00
#
_symmetry.space_group_name_H-M   'P 1'
#
loop_
_entity.id
_entity.type
_entity.pdbx_description
1 polymer ?
#
loop_
_entity_poly.entity_id
_entity_poly.type
_entity_poly.pdbx_seq_one_letter_code
_entity_poly.pdbx_strand_id
1 'polypeptide(L)' 'MTTLPPDPYLALGLPRDVDQAKIKSAYRKLVLKCHPDKVSDPLMREDKIDEFRKVQQAYEIIGDEDKRARYD' A
#
# COMPACT_ATOMS: atom_id res chain seq x y z
N MET A 1 5.18 -20.86 -12.26
CA MET A 1 3.73 -20.62 -12.38
C MET A 1 3.34 -19.94 -11.07
N THR A 2 3.08 -18.64 -10.95
CA THR A 2 2.25 -17.73 -11.74
C THR A 2 2.71 -16.28 -11.43
N THR A 3 3.18 -15.52 -12.41
CA THR A 3 3.43 -14.07 -12.28
C THR A 3 2.26 -13.34 -12.94
N LEU A 4 1.24 -13.04 -12.14
CA LEU A 4 0.11 -12.17 -12.47
C LEU A 4 0.45 -10.72 -12.02
N PRO A 5 -0.29 -9.69 -12.47
CA PRO A 5 0.12 -8.28 -12.61
C PRO A 5 0.50 -7.61 -11.28
N PRO A 6 0.99 -6.34 -11.24
CA PRO A 6 1.43 -5.67 -10.01
C PRO A 6 0.42 -5.82 -8.88
N ASP A 7 0.70 -6.76 -7.99
CA ASP A 7 -0.18 -7.14 -6.90
C ASP A 7 -0.24 -5.97 -5.91
N PRO A 8 -1.42 -5.36 -5.71
CA PRO A 8 -1.59 -4.35 -4.67
C PRO A 8 -1.23 -4.92 -3.29
N TYR A 9 -1.45 -6.22 -3.10
CA TYR A 9 -1.00 -6.96 -1.93
C TYR A 9 0.53 -6.88 -1.75
N LEU A 10 1.31 -7.14 -2.80
CA LEU A 10 2.77 -7.04 -2.78
C LEU A 10 3.26 -5.61 -2.52
N ALA A 11 2.58 -4.60 -3.07
CA ALA A 11 2.91 -3.19 -2.83
C ALA A 11 2.68 -2.75 -1.38
N LEU A 12 1.71 -3.33 -0.69
CA LEU A 12 1.51 -3.17 0.76
C LEU A 12 2.35 -4.15 1.61
N GLY A 13 3.06 -5.10 0.99
CA GLY A 13 3.79 -6.17 1.67
C GLY A 13 2.88 -7.18 2.38
N LEU A 14 1.64 -7.33 1.90
CA LEU A 14 0.63 -8.22 2.45
C LEU A 14 0.42 -9.43 1.52
N PRO A 15 0.03 -10.60 2.07
CA PRO A 15 -0.42 -11.72 1.25
C PRO A 15 -1.82 -11.46 0.68
N ARG A 16 -2.18 -12.08 -0.45
CA ARG A 16 -3.54 -11.99 -1.06
C ARG A 16 -4.69 -12.41 -0.15
N ASP A 17 -4.40 -13.25 0.84
CA ASP A 17 -5.32 -13.80 1.84
C ASP A 17 -5.52 -12.85 3.05
N VAL A 18 -5.11 -11.59 2.92
CA VAL A 18 -5.21 -10.61 4.00
C VAL A 18 -6.64 -10.08 4.18
N ASP A 19 -7.05 -9.84 5.42
CA ASP A 19 -8.35 -9.24 5.74
C ASP A 19 -8.37 -7.72 5.48
N GLN A 20 -9.54 -7.16 5.14
CA GLN A 20 -9.74 -5.71 4.98
C GLN A 20 -9.26 -4.93 6.21
N ALA A 21 -9.51 -5.44 7.42
CA ALA A 21 -9.05 -4.82 8.65
C ALA A 21 -7.52 -4.74 8.73
N LYS A 22 -6.81 -5.75 8.22
CA LYS A 22 -5.34 -5.76 8.14
C LYS A 22 -4.85 -4.82 7.05
N ILE A 23 -5.50 -4.74 5.89
CA ILE A 23 -5.16 -3.80 4.81
C ILE A 23 -5.23 -2.36 5.32
N LYS A 24 -6.35 -1.96 5.94
CA LYS A 24 -6.52 -0.64 6.58
C LYS A 24 -5.46 -0.35 7.64
N SER A 25 -5.17 -1.33 8.49
CA SER A 25 -4.18 -1.18 9.56
C SER A 25 -2.75 -1.05 9.03
N ALA A 26 -2.39 -1.84 8.03
CA ALA A 26 -1.09 -1.81 7.37
C ALA A 26 -0.90 -0.51 6.60
N TYR A 27 -1.91 -0.09 5.83
CA TYR A 27 -1.93 1.21 5.15
C TYR A 27 -1.68 2.34 6.15
N ARG A 28 -2.44 2.40 7.25
CA ARG A 28 -2.29 3.45 8.26
C ARG A 28 -0.89 3.46 8.88
N LYS A 29 -0.31 2.28 9.15
CA LYS A 29 1.07 2.13 9.63
C LYS A 29 2.10 2.57 8.60
N LEU A 30 1.93 2.20 7.34
CA LEU A 30 2.83 2.57 6.23
C LEU A 30 2.79 4.07 5.96
N VAL A 31 1.60 4.68 5.96
CA VAL A 31 1.43 6.14 5.83
C VAL A 31 2.14 6.90 6.95
N LEU A 32 2.01 6.44 8.20
CA LEU A 32 2.72 7.02 9.33
C LEU A 32 4.25 6.84 9.22
N LYS A 33 4.70 5.74 8.61
CA LYS A 33 6.13 5.41 8.43
C LYS A 33 6.75 6.12 7.23
N CYS A 34 5.94 6.41 6.21
CA CYS A 34 6.30 7.16 5.01
C CYS A 34 5.91 8.63 5.10
N HIS A 35 5.56 9.13 6.28
CA HIS A 35 5.12 10.50 6.42
C HIS A 35 6.30 11.47 6.17
N PRO A 36 6.24 12.34 5.14
CA PRO A 36 7.35 13.20 4.75
C PRO A 36 7.68 14.27 5.80
N ASP A 37 6.79 14.50 6.77
CA ASP A 37 6.95 15.46 7.86
C ASP A 37 8.04 15.05 8.86
N LYS A 38 8.31 13.75 9.00
CA LYS A 38 9.46 13.25 9.78
C LYS A 38 10.77 13.28 9.00
N VAL A 39 10.73 13.69 7.74
CA VAL A 39 11.86 13.61 6.83
C VAL A 39 12.33 15.02 6.49
N SER A 40 13.39 15.45 7.19
CA SER A 40 14.07 16.71 6.91
C SER A 40 14.89 16.66 5.61
N ASP A 41 15.29 15.47 5.15
CA ASP A 41 16.11 15.27 3.96
C ASP A 41 15.29 15.21 2.66
N PRO A 42 15.62 16.02 1.63
CA PRO A 42 14.89 16.03 0.36
C PRO A 42 15.00 14.71 -0.41
N LEU A 43 16.15 14.02 -0.36
CA LEU A 43 16.33 12.70 -0.99
C LEU A 43 15.40 11.64 -0.38
N MET A 44 15.29 11.63 0.95
CA MET A 44 14.43 10.67 1.65
C MET A 44 12.95 11.02 1.49
N ARG A 45 12.63 12.30 1.28
CA ARG A 45 11.26 12.75 1.01
C ARG A 45 10.74 12.15 -0.29
N GLU A 46 11.56 12.16 -1.34
CA GLU A 46 11.19 11.56 -2.64
C GLU A 46 10.94 10.06 -2.53
N ASP A 47 11.82 9.34 -1.84
CA ASP A 47 11.68 7.91 -1.56
C ASP A 47 10.39 7.61 -0.79
N LYS A 48 10.06 8.44 0.20
CA LYS A 48 8.81 8.34 0.97
C LYS A 48 7.56 8.69 0.18
N ILE A 49 7.65 9.64 -0.75
CA ILE A 49 6.54 9.97 -1.65
C ILE A 49 6.27 8.80 -2.60
N ASP A 50 7.31 8.17 -3.16
CA ASP A 50 7.16 7.00 -4.02
C ASP A 50 6.56 5.80 -3.28
N GLU A 51 7.05 5.53 -2.08
CA GLU A 51 6.53 4.47 -1.22
C GLU A 51 5.08 4.74 -0.78
N PHE A 52 4.76 5.99 -0.43
CA PHE A 52 3.39 6.41 -0.13
C PHE A 52 2.47 6.25 -1.34
N ARG A 53 2.91 6.66 -2.54
CA ARG A 53 2.14 6.47 -3.78
C ARG A 53 1.84 5.00 -4.04
N LYS A 54 2.84 4.12 -3.94
CA LYS A 54 2.64 2.67 -4.10
C LYS A 54 1.62 2.13 -3.10
N VAL A 55 1.75 2.51 -1.84
CA VAL A 55 0.84 2.09 -0.76
C VAL A 55 -0.59 2.62 -0.97
N GLN A 56 -0.73 3.86 -1.45
CA GLN A 56 -2.01 4.49 -1.73
C GLN A 56 -2.69 3.85 -2.95
N GLN A 57 -1.96 3.60 -4.03
CA GLN A 57 -2.46 2.93 -5.23
C GLN A 57 -2.91 1.50 -4.91
N ALA A 58 -2.15 0.80 -4.08
CA ALA A 58 -2.50 -0.53 -3.61
C ALA A 58 -3.77 -0.50 -2.74
N TYR A 59 -3.84 0.40 -1.77
CA TYR A 59 -5.02 0.58 -0.94
C TYR A 59 -6.25 1.01 -1.74
N GLU A 60 -6.07 1.77 -2.83
CA GLU A 60 -7.17 2.08 -3.73
C GLU A 60 -7.72 0.88 -4.48
N ILE A 61 -7.00 -0.23 -4.62
CA ILE A 61 -7.47 -1.43 -5.31
C ILE A 61 -8.09 -2.41 -4.30
N ILE A 62 -7.39 -2.67 -3.19
CA ILE A 62 -7.79 -3.70 -2.23
C ILE A 62 -8.31 -3.16 -0.90
N GLY A 63 -8.22 -1.87 -0.63
CA GLY A 63 -8.63 -1.26 0.65
C GLY A 63 -10.12 -0.96 0.75
N ASP A 64 -10.86 -1.14 -0.34
CA ASP A 64 -12.33 -1.07 -0.34
C ASP A 64 -12.90 -2.46 -0.64
N GLU A 65 -13.95 -2.85 0.07
CA GLU A 65 -14.56 -4.17 -0.07
C GLU A 65 -15.17 -4.34 -1.47
N ASP A 66 -15.81 -3.28 -2.02
CA ASP A 66 -16.36 -3.28 -3.38
C ASP A 66 -15.27 -3.42 -4.44
N LYS A 67 -14.16 -2.70 -4.26
CA LYS A 67 -13.04 -2.72 -5.21
C LYS A 67 -12.27 -4.04 -5.15
N ARG A 68 -12.10 -4.61 -3.95
CA ARG A 68 -11.53 -5.94 -3.78
C ARG A 68 -12.42 -7.00 -4.43
N ALA A 69 -13.73 -6.92 -4.24
CA ALA A 69 -14.69 -7.84 -4.87
C ALA A 69 -14.76 -7.70 -6.40
N ARG A 70 -14.38 -6.54 -6.94
CA ARG A 70 -14.20 -6.32 -8.38
C ARG A 70 -12.86 -6.80 -8.94
N TYR A 71 -11.85 -6.92 -8.07
CA TYR A 71 -10.49 -7.26 -8.45
C TYR A 71 -10.19 -8.75 -8.28
N ASP A 72 -10.77 -9.38 -7.24
CA ASP A 72 -10.82 -10.83 -7.03
C ASP A 72 -11.76 -11.50 -8.05
#